data_AF-A0A519MBT6-F1
#
_entry.id   AF-A0A519MBT6-F1
#
_cell.length_a   1.000
_cell.length_b   1.000
_cell.length_c   1.000
_cell.angle_alpha   90.00
_cell.angle_beta   90.00
_cell.angle_gamma   90.00
#
_symmetry.space_group_name_H-M   'P 1'
#
loop_
_entity.id
_entity.type
_entity.pdbx_description
1 polymer ?
#
loop_
_entity_poly.entity_id
_entity_poly.type
_entity_poly.pdbx_seq_one_letter_code
_entity_poly.pdbx_strand_id
1 'polypeptide(L)'
;MPKVKPHRTSPSLDMTPMVDLAFLLVTFFMLTTQFRPEDAVIVDPPSSTSDIRNPDSDVLTLTIDDKKRVFFGFDKAAVKEEALKSMGNKYGVSFSKEQVAQFRNINSIGVPIKQLGSYLSKTSDERKELNAGLPGIPYDSLNNQMIDWVQGARQANLNLFSKQTYLSIKGDGASDVQTVQKIISELQKAKINRFNLITSLEGKPTAAAN
;
A
#
# COMPACT_ATOMS: atom_id res chain seq x y z
N MET A 1 12.93 78.67 -17.65
CA MET A 1 12.70 78.09 -16.31
C MET A 1 13.19 76.65 -16.32
N PRO A 2 14.01 76.20 -15.36
CA PRO A 2 14.49 74.82 -15.34
C PRO A 2 13.33 73.89 -14.97
N LYS A 3 13.06 72.89 -15.80
CA LYS A 3 12.01 71.88 -15.57
C LYS A 3 12.49 70.93 -14.47
N VAL A 4 12.02 71.14 -13.24
CA VAL A 4 12.38 70.29 -12.09
C VAL A 4 11.96 68.85 -12.40
N LYS A 5 12.93 67.93 -12.44
CA LYS A 5 12.65 66.50 -12.63
C LYS A 5 12.00 65.95 -11.35
N PRO A 6 10.77 65.41 -11.42
CA PRO A 6 10.14 64.81 -10.24
C PRO A 6 10.93 63.57 -9.82
N HIS A 7 11.28 63.50 -8.53
CA HIS A 7 11.95 62.35 -7.95
C HIS A 7 10.96 61.18 -7.90
N ARG A 8 11.22 60.13 -8.68
CA ARG A 8 10.38 58.91 -8.69
C ARG A 8 10.96 57.95 -7.65
N THR A 9 10.43 57.96 -6.44
CA THR A 9 10.67 56.89 -5.47
C THR A 9 9.89 55.65 -5.91
N SER A 10 10.59 54.53 -6.07
CA SER A 10 9.97 53.23 -6.31
C SER A 10 9.01 52.92 -5.15
N PRO A 11 7.74 52.53 -5.40
CA PRO A 11 6.86 52.12 -4.32
C PRO A 11 7.47 50.91 -3.60
N SER A 12 7.57 50.98 -2.27
CA SER A 12 8.06 49.87 -1.46
C SER A 12 7.06 48.73 -1.53
N LEU A 13 7.51 47.54 -1.95
CA LEU A 13 6.69 46.33 -1.95
C LEU A 13 6.54 45.86 -0.50
N ASP A 14 5.33 45.97 0.05
CA ASP A 14 5.02 45.39 1.35
C ASP A 14 4.91 43.87 1.21
N MET A 15 5.83 43.15 1.86
CA MET A 15 5.88 41.69 1.86
C MET A 15 4.99 41.08 2.93
N THR A 16 4.47 41.87 3.88
CA THR A 16 3.59 41.42 4.97
C THR A 16 2.43 40.55 4.47
N PRO A 17 1.65 40.95 3.44
CA PRO A 17 0.57 40.12 2.93
C PRO A 17 1.05 38.82 2.25
N MET A 18 2.24 38.83 1.64
CA MET A 18 2.81 37.63 1.00
C MET A 18 3.30 36.62 2.04
N VAL A 19 3.89 37.10 3.13
CA VAL A 19 4.37 36.27 4.25
C VAL A 19 3.19 35.64 5.00
N ASP A 20 2.10 36.40 5.22
CA ASP A 20 0.90 35.88 5.89
C ASP A 20 0.21 34.77 5.07
N LEU A 21 0.07 34.98 3.76
CA LEU A 21 -0.47 33.96 2.85
C LEU A 21 0.42 32.70 2.82
N ALA A 22 1.74 32.86 2.84
CA ALA A 22 2.66 31.74 2.93
C ALA A 22 2.51 30.98 4.26
N PHE A 23 2.36 31.69 5.38
CA PHE A 23 2.17 31.06 6.68
C PHE A 23 0.82 30.33 6.79
N LEU A 24 -0.24 30.88 6.21
CA LEU A 24 -1.54 30.21 6.10
C LEU A 24 -1.43 28.91 5.30
N LEU A 25 -0.73 28.90 4.16
CA LEU A 25 -0.55 27.68 3.38
C LEU A 25 0.30 26.64 4.11
N VAL A 26 1.38 27.05 4.77
CA VAL A 26 2.23 26.12 5.55
C VAL A 26 1.45 25.51 6.71
N THR A 27 0.69 26.32 7.46
CA THR A 27 -0.14 25.82 8.56
C THR A 27 -1.28 24.93 8.05
N PHE A 28 -1.93 25.28 6.94
CA PHE A 28 -2.93 24.44 6.30
C PHE A 28 -2.34 23.10 5.84
N PHE A 29 -1.20 23.10 5.16
CA PHE A 29 -0.55 21.86 4.75
C PHE A 29 -0.08 21.04 5.95
N MET A 30 0.50 21.64 6.99
CA MET A 30 0.88 20.91 8.21
C MET A 30 -0.33 20.29 8.94
N LEU A 31 -1.47 20.97 8.99
CA LEU A 31 -2.68 20.44 9.64
C LEU A 31 -3.40 19.39 8.78
N THR A 32 -3.28 19.47 7.46
CA THR A 32 -3.91 18.51 6.53
C THR A 32 -3.01 17.35 6.14
N THR A 33 -1.70 17.43 6.42
CA THR A 33 -0.77 16.31 6.18
C THR A 33 -1.16 15.13 7.06
N GLN A 34 -1.55 14.04 6.42
CA GLN A 34 -1.76 12.75 7.07
C GLN A 34 -0.46 11.96 6.98
N PHE A 35 -0.02 11.41 8.11
CA PHE A 35 1.07 10.44 8.10
C PHE A 35 0.66 9.27 7.22
N ARG A 36 1.43 9.01 6.17
CA ARG A 36 1.27 7.80 5.37
C ARG A 36 1.76 6.63 6.23
N PRO A 37 0.90 5.67 6.61
CA PRO A 37 1.36 4.46 7.27
C PRO A 37 2.42 3.78 6.39
N GLU A 38 3.52 3.34 7.01
CA GLU A 38 4.61 2.71 6.28
C GLU A 38 4.22 1.31 5.81
N ASP A 39 4.58 0.99 4.57
CA ASP A 39 4.41 -0.35 4.01
C ASP A 39 5.53 -1.27 4.53
N ALA A 40 5.25 -2.58 4.61
CA ALA A 40 6.22 -3.56 5.09
C ALA A 40 7.38 -3.76 4.13
N VAL A 41 7.16 -3.50 2.84
CA VAL A 41 8.20 -3.52 1.81
C VAL A 41 7.95 -2.39 0.83
N ILE A 42 9.02 -1.66 0.50
CA ILE A 42 9.01 -0.66 -0.57
C ILE A 42 9.42 -1.41 -1.83
N VAL A 43 8.52 -1.45 -2.81
CA VAL A 43 8.78 -2.05 -4.11
C VAL A 43 8.49 -1.04 -5.19
N ASP A 44 9.33 -1.04 -6.22
CA ASP A 44 9.22 -0.15 -7.37
C ASP A 44 8.57 -0.92 -8.54
N PRO A 45 7.30 -0.64 -8.87
CA PRO A 45 6.60 -1.40 -9.88
C PRO A 45 7.09 -1.07 -11.29
N PRO A 46 7.15 -2.06 -12.20
CA PRO A 46 7.59 -1.86 -13.57
C PRO A 46 6.65 -0.90 -14.32
N SER A 47 7.16 -0.26 -15.37
CA SER A 47 6.39 0.67 -16.17
C SER A 47 5.44 -0.05 -17.12
N SER A 48 4.28 0.56 -17.40
CA SER A 48 3.30 0.06 -18.35
C SER A 48 2.58 1.20 -19.05
N THR A 49 2.14 0.94 -20.28
CA THR A 49 1.27 1.81 -21.08
C THR A 49 -0.22 1.59 -20.80
N SER A 50 -0.56 0.81 -19.77
CA SER A 50 -1.94 0.46 -19.43
C SER A 50 -2.67 1.63 -18.78
N ASP A 51 -3.75 2.11 -19.40
CA ASP A 51 -4.59 3.21 -18.90
C ASP A 51 -5.64 2.76 -17.85
N ILE A 52 -5.63 1.47 -17.45
CA ILE A 52 -6.60 0.93 -16.49
C ILE A 52 -6.26 1.41 -15.09
N ARG A 53 -7.05 2.35 -14.58
CA ARG A 53 -6.92 2.86 -13.23
C ARG A 53 -7.38 1.82 -12.20
N ASN A 54 -6.56 1.61 -11.17
CA ASN A 54 -6.98 0.80 -10.03
C ASN A 54 -8.14 1.46 -9.27
N PRO A 55 -9.10 0.66 -8.76
CA PRO A 55 -10.18 1.17 -7.93
C PRO A 55 -9.63 1.93 -6.71
N ASP A 56 -10.35 2.97 -6.28
CA ASP A 56 -9.91 3.79 -5.15
C ASP A 56 -10.26 3.16 -3.78
N SER A 57 -11.15 2.15 -3.74
CA SER A 57 -11.57 1.48 -2.50
C SER A 57 -11.83 -0.02 -2.69
N ASP A 58 -11.90 -0.74 -1.57
CA ASP A 58 -12.11 -2.18 -1.49
C ASP A 58 -10.99 -2.98 -2.17
N VAL A 59 -9.76 -2.46 -2.09
CA VAL A 59 -8.59 -3.03 -2.76
C VAL A 59 -7.80 -3.91 -1.80
N LEU A 60 -7.60 -5.14 -2.24
CA LEU A 60 -6.72 -6.12 -1.65
C LEU A 60 -5.42 -6.13 -2.43
N THR A 61 -4.31 -5.84 -1.76
CA THR A 61 -3.00 -5.72 -2.42
C THR A 61 -2.11 -6.88 -2.00
N LEU A 62 -1.65 -7.65 -2.98
CA LEU A 62 -0.57 -8.61 -2.82
C LEU A 62 0.72 -7.97 -3.34
N THR A 63 1.67 -7.74 -2.46
CA THR A 63 2.97 -7.16 -2.83
C THR A 63 4.03 -8.26 -2.93
N ILE A 64 4.81 -8.26 -4.00
CA ILE A 64 5.85 -9.23 -4.29
C ILE A 64 7.19 -8.50 -4.35
N ASP A 65 8.13 -8.96 -3.55
CA ASP A 65 9.47 -8.40 -3.43
C ASP A 65 10.49 -9.12 -4.33
N ASP A 66 11.65 -8.51 -4.54
CA ASP A 66 12.79 -9.06 -5.29
C ASP A 66 13.25 -10.43 -4.76
N LYS A 67 13.15 -10.61 -3.44
CA LYS A 67 13.45 -11.85 -2.69
C LYS A 67 12.37 -12.92 -2.77
N LYS A 68 11.41 -12.83 -3.70
CA LYS A 68 10.31 -13.78 -3.89
C LYS A 68 9.38 -13.92 -2.67
N ARG A 69 9.32 -12.86 -1.86
CA ARG A 69 8.48 -12.77 -0.66
C ARG A 69 7.15 -12.14 -0.99
N VAL A 70 6.08 -12.65 -0.39
CA VAL A 70 4.72 -12.13 -0.60
C VAL A 70 4.25 -11.43 0.66
N PHE A 71 3.66 -10.26 0.47
CA PHE A 71 3.05 -9.44 1.49
C PHE A 71 1.58 -9.24 1.16
N PHE A 72 0.76 -9.17 2.19
CA PHE A 72 -0.68 -9.00 2.10
C PHE A 72 -1.08 -7.68 2.73
N GLY A 73 -1.86 -6.87 2.02
CA GLY A 73 -2.44 -5.64 2.51
C GLY A 73 -3.91 -5.49 2.09
N PHE A 74 -4.64 -4.70 2.87
CA PHE A 74 -6.02 -4.33 2.58
C PHE A 74 -6.26 -2.86 2.96
N ASP A 75 -7.19 -2.18 2.30
CA ASP A 75 -7.44 -0.76 2.55
C ASP A 75 -8.25 -0.52 3.84
N LYS A 76 -9.32 -1.29 4.09
CA LYS A 76 -10.23 -1.06 5.23
C LYS A 76 -9.79 -1.81 6.49
N ALA A 77 -9.62 -1.05 7.58
CA ALA A 77 -9.30 -1.60 8.90
C ALA A 77 -10.33 -2.64 9.41
N ALA A 78 -11.62 -2.44 9.19
CA ALA A 78 -12.66 -3.37 9.64
C ALA A 78 -12.53 -4.75 8.98
N VAL A 79 -12.17 -4.78 7.68
CA VAL A 79 -11.96 -6.03 6.94
C VAL A 79 -10.69 -6.72 7.42
N LYS A 80 -9.62 -5.97 7.74
CA LYS A 80 -8.39 -6.52 8.33
C LYS A 80 -8.70 -7.29 9.60
N GLU A 81 -9.46 -6.71 10.53
CA GLU A 81 -9.80 -7.40 11.78
C GLU A 81 -10.52 -8.73 11.55
N GLU A 82 -11.49 -8.74 10.65
CA GLU A 82 -12.30 -9.92 10.39
C GLU A 82 -11.51 -10.99 9.62
N ALA A 83 -10.66 -10.58 8.67
CA ALA A 83 -9.70 -11.46 8.03
C ALA A 83 -8.73 -12.08 9.04
N LEU A 84 -8.22 -11.30 10.01
CA LEU A 84 -7.34 -11.78 11.07
C LEU A 84 -8.04 -12.82 11.96
N LYS A 85 -9.30 -12.61 12.32
CA LYS A 85 -10.09 -13.59 13.08
C LYS A 85 -10.32 -14.86 12.27
N SER A 86 -10.68 -14.74 11.00
CA SER A 86 -10.86 -15.89 10.10
C SER A 86 -9.58 -16.73 10.02
N MET A 87 -8.42 -16.08 9.90
CA MET A 87 -7.12 -16.75 9.88
C MET A 87 -6.79 -17.37 11.25
N GLY A 88 -7.04 -16.65 12.34
CA GLY A 88 -6.87 -17.17 13.69
C GLY A 88 -7.67 -18.44 13.94
N ASN A 89 -8.95 -18.44 13.55
CA ASN A 89 -9.83 -19.61 13.67
C ASN A 89 -9.35 -20.79 12.81
N LYS A 90 -8.89 -20.53 11.58
CA LYS A 90 -8.40 -21.58 10.67
C LYS A 90 -7.12 -22.24 11.18
N TYR A 91 -6.22 -21.47 11.80
CA TYR A 91 -4.91 -21.94 12.23
C TYR A 91 -4.81 -22.20 13.74
N GLY A 92 -5.90 -22.03 14.49
CA GLY A 92 -5.92 -22.20 15.95
C GLY A 92 -5.09 -21.17 16.72
N VAL A 93 -4.93 -19.96 16.16
CA VAL A 93 -4.17 -18.87 16.77
C VAL A 93 -5.15 -17.81 17.28
N SER A 94 -5.06 -17.46 18.55
CA SER A 94 -5.82 -16.34 19.13
C SER A 94 -4.95 -15.07 19.18
N PHE A 95 -5.59 -13.92 18.95
CA PHE A 95 -4.96 -12.61 19.02
C PHE A 95 -5.57 -11.80 20.15
N SER A 96 -4.75 -11.04 20.88
CA SER A 96 -5.23 -10.13 21.93
C SER A 96 -5.91 -8.90 21.32
N LYS A 97 -6.69 -8.17 22.12
CA LYS A 97 -7.36 -6.94 21.66
C LYS A 97 -6.36 -5.90 21.18
N GLU A 98 -5.21 -5.81 21.85
CA GLU A 98 -4.11 -4.91 21.50
C GLU A 98 -3.50 -5.31 20.15
N GLN A 99 -3.26 -6.60 19.91
CA GLN A 99 -2.73 -7.09 18.64
C GLN A 99 -3.68 -6.83 17.47
N VAL A 100 -4.98 -7.02 17.67
CA VAL A 100 -6.01 -6.70 16.66
C VAL A 100 -6.00 -5.21 16.35
N ALA A 101 -5.94 -4.35 17.37
CA ALA A 101 -5.87 -2.90 17.20
C ALA A 101 -4.60 -2.47 16.45
N GLN A 102 -3.45 -3.10 16.72
CA GLN A 102 -2.22 -2.87 15.98
C GLN A 102 -2.35 -3.29 14.50
N PHE A 103 -2.96 -4.45 14.23
CA PHE A 103 -3.13 -4.96 12.87
C PHE A 103 -3.97 -4.03 11.98
N ARG A 104 -4.97 -3.34 12.54
CA ARG A 104 -5.78 -2.34 11.81
C ARG A 104 -4.92 -1.25 11.17
N ASN A 105 -3.90 -0.81 11.91
CA ASN A 105 -3.08 0.36 11.57
C ASN A 105 -1.91 -0.01 10.64
N ILE A 106 -1.61 -1.30 10.49
CA ILE A 106 -0.55 -1.79 9.60
C ILE A 106 -1.13 -1.90 8.17
N ASN A 107 -0.43 -1.35 7.18
CA ASN A 107 -0.86 -1.43 5.78
C ASN A 107 -0.74 -2.84 5.20
N SER A 108 0.41 -3.48 5.44
CA SER A 108 0.74 -4.77 4.86
C SER A 108 1.50 -5.65 5.85
N ILE A 109 1.29 -6.96 5.78
CA ILE A 109 2.02 -7.96 6.55
C ILE A 109 2.75 -8.94 5.64
N GLY A 110 3.92 -9.40 6.09
CA GLY A 110 4.78 -10.33 5.37
C GLY A 110 5.25 -11.49 6.24
N VAL A 111 4.41 -11.95 7.17
CA VAL A 111 4.80 -13.00 8.13
C VAL A 111 3.81 -14.15 8.13
N PRO A 112 4.29 -15.39 8.38
CA PRO A 112 3.40 -16.51 8.64
C PRO A 112 2.50 -16.26 9.85
N ILE A 113 1.28 -16.80 9.83
CA ILE A 113 0.27 -16.59 10.89
C ILE A 113 0.77 -16.94 12.30
N LYS A 114 1.65 -17.94 12.41
CA LYS A 114 2.26 -18.37 13.69
C LYS A 114 3.20 -17.31 14.28
N GLN A 115 3.86 -16.53 13.43
CA GLN A 115 4.79 -15.46 13.84
C GLN A 115 4.08 -14.10 13.94
N LEU A 116 2.85 -14.00 13.42
CA LEU A 116 2.10 -12.75 13.39
C LEU A 116 1.84 -12.19 14.78
N GLY A 117 1.52 -13.02 15.78
CA GLY A 117 1.32 -12.54 17.14
C GLY A 117 2.54 -11.81 17.69
N SER A 118 3.73 -12.39 17.54
CA SER A 118 5.00 -11.78 17.97
C SER A 118 5.33 -10.51 17.16
N TYR A 119 5.00 -10.49 15.87
CA TYR A 119 5.17 -9.32 15.01
C TYR A 119 4.27 -8.15 15.43
N LEU A 120 3.00 -8.43 15.75
CA LEU A 120 2.03 -7.41 16.18
C LEU A 120 2.37 -6.81 17.55
N SER A 121 3.04 -7.57 18.41
CA SER A 121 3.49 -7.10 19.74
C SER A 121 4.72 -6.19 19.69
N LYS A 122 5.45 -6.12 18.57
CA LYS A 122 6.61 -5.24 18.38
C LYS A 122 6.19 -3.81 18.07
N THR A 123 7.06 -2.82 18.30
CA THR A 123 6.80 -1.42 17.94
C THR A 123 6.91 -1.19 16.42
N SER A 124 6.50 -0.02 15.93
CA SER A 124 6.59 0.32 14.50
C SER A 124 8.03 0.24 13.97
N ASP A 125 8.99 0.74 14.75
CA ASP A 125 10.40 0.79 14.35
C ASP A 125 11.02 -0.61 14.35
N GLU A 126 10.75 -1.41 15.39
CA GLU A 126 11.21 -2.80 15.44
C GLU A 126 10.64 -3.63 14.29
N ARG A 127 9.37 -3.41 13.91
CA ARG A 127 8.78 -4.11 12.77
C ARG A 127 9.48 -3.74 11.46
N LYS A 128 9.87 -2.48 11.28
CA LYS A 128 10.59 -2.01 10.08
C LYS A 128 11.92 -2.74 9.90
N GLU A 129 12.69 -2.88 10.98
CA GLU A 129 13.96 -3.63 10.96
C GLU A 129 13.73 -5.11 10.67
N LEU A 130 12.70 -5.71 11.27
CA LEU A 130 12.37 -7.12 11.06
C LEU A 130 11.88 -7.40 9.63
N ASN A 131 11.16 -6.48 9.00
CA ASN A 131 10.62 -6.67 7.65
C ASN A 131 11.71 -7.02 6.62
N ALA A 132 12.95 -6.57 6.80
CA ALA A 132 14.06 -6.91 5.93
C ALA A 132 14.47 -8.40 5.99
N GLY A 133 14.30 -9.06 7.14
CA GLY A 133 14.69 -10.45 7.38
C GLY A 133 13.55 -11.47 7.42
N LEU A 134 12.30 -11.02 7.38
CA LEU A 134 11.14 -11.90 7.44
C LEU A 134 10.94 -12.70 6.13
N PRO A 135 10.44 -13.95 6.21
CA PRO A 135 10.34 -14.86 5.07
C PRO A 135 9.19 -14.56 4.09
N GLY A 136 8.27 -13.64 4.41
CA GLY A 136 7.04 -13.44 3.65
C GLY A 136 5.91 -14.38 4.10
N ILE A 137 4.71 -14.16 3.54
CA ILE A 137 3.57 -15.05 3.72
C ILE A 137 3.79 -16.32 2.89
N PRO A 138 3.62 -17.52 3.46
CA PRO A 138 3.69 -18.77 2.72
C PRO A 138 2.64 -18.85 1.59
N TYR A 139 3.11 -19.16 0.38
CA TYR A 139 2.29 -19.36 -0.83
C TYR A 139 2.55 -20.72 -1.48
N ASP A 140 3.01 -21.70 -0.69
CA ASP A 140 3.35 -23.02 -1.21
C ASP A 140 2.15 -23.95 -1.28
N SER A 141 2.24 -24.96 -2.14
CA SER A 141 1.15 -25.90 -2.46
C SER A 141 0.56 -26.64 -1.25
N LEU A 142 1.35 -26.87 -0.20
CA LEU A 142 0.95 -27.56 1.03
C LEU A 142 0.45 -26.61 2.13
N ASN A 143 0.83 -25.33 2.09
CA ASN A 143 0.53 -24.35 3.14
C ASN A 143 0.36 -22.96 2.52
N ASN A 144 -0.74 -22.78 1.81
CA ASN A 144 -1.02 -21.55 1.06
C ASN A 144 -1.79 -20.54 1.93
N GLN A 145 -1.07 -19.91 2.86
CA GLN A 145 -1.62 -18.84 3.72
C GLN A 145 -2.01 -17.61 2.91
N MET A 146 -1.34 -17.35 1.78
CA MET A 146 -1.67 -16.23 0.90
C MET A 146 -3.12 -16.33 0.40
N ILE A 147 -3.53 -17.49 -0.12
CA ILE A 147 -4.91 -17.70 -0.60
C ILE A 147 -5.91 -17.59 0.55
N ASP A 148 -5.56 -18.11 1.72
CA ASP A 148 -6.43 -18.05 2.89
C ASP A 148 -6.66 -16.61 3.37
N TRP A 149 -5.62 -15.78 3.34
CA TRP A 149 -5.74 -14.33 3.58
C TRP A 149 -6.64 -13.65 2.56
N VAL A 150 -6.44 -13.94 1.27
CA VAL A 150 -7.24 -13.37 0.18
C VAL A 150 -8.71 -13.76 0.34
N GLN A 151 -9.01 -15.03 0.58
CA GLN A 151 -10.38 -15.51 0.75
C GLN A 151 -11.03 -14.96 2.02
N GLY A 152 -10.29 -14.96 3.14
CA GLY A 152 -10.75 -14.41 4.41
C GLY A 152 -11.12 -12.93 4.29
N ALA A 153 -10.28 -12.13 3.64
CA ALA A 153 -10.56 -10.71 3.41
C ALA A 153 -11.69 -10.47 2.41
N ARG A 154 -11.79 -11.28 1.35
CA ARG A 154 -12.93 -11.22 0.40
C ARG A 154 -14.26 -11.51 1.09
N GLN A 155 -14.30 -12.55 1.90
CA GLN A 155 -15.50 -12.92 2.64
C GLN A 155 -15.85 -11.88 3.71
N ALA A 156 -14.84 -11.37 4.43
CA ALA A 156 -15.01 -10.30 5.40
C ALA A 156 -15.61 -9.04 4.77
N ASN A 157 -15.09 -8.60 3.62
CA ASN A 157 -15.62 -7.41 2.94
C ASN A 157 -17.04 -7.64 2.42
N LEU A 158 -17.34 -8.83 1.91
CA LEU A 158 -18.70 -9.20 1.48
C LEU A 158 -19.67 -9.19 2.66
N ASN A 159 -19.28 -9.75 3.81
CA ASN A 159 -20.13 -9.80 5.01
C ASN A 159 -20.37 -8.41 5.60
N LEU A 160 -19.35 -7.55 5.64
CA LEU A 160 -19.43 -6.23 6.27
C LEU A 160 -20.07 -5.18 5.35
N PHE A 161 -19.76 -5.21 4.05
CA PHE A 161 -20.13 -4.14 3.11
C PHE A 161 -20.95 -4.63 1.92
N SER A 162 -21.24 -5.93 1.81
CA SER A 162 -21.96 -6.52 0.66
C SER A 162 -21.30 -6.22 -0.70
N LYS A 163 -19.97 -5.99 -0.71
CA LYS A 163 -19.20 -5.66 -1.92
C LYS A 163 -18.05 -6.64 -2.11
N GLN A 164 -17.81 -7.02 -3.37
CA GLN A 164 -16.61 -7.77 -3.72
C GLN A 164 -15.38 -6.86 -3.69
N THR A 165 -14.26 -7.41 -3.24
CA THR A 165 -12.98 -6.70 -3.26
C THR A 165 -12.33 -6.82 -4.64
N TYR A 166 -11.52 -5.83 -4.97
CA TYR A 166 -10.63 -5.87 -6.11
C TYR A 166 -9.27 -6.38 -5.67
N LEU A 167 -8.75 -7.40 -6.37
CA LEU A 167 -7.42 -7.92 -6.10
C LEU A 167 -6.40 -7.20 -6.99
N SER A 168 -5.37 -6.64 -6.38
CA SER A 168 -4.25 -6.00 -7.05
C SER A 168 -2.96 -6.71 -6.69
N ILE A 169 -2.11 -6.98 -7.69
CA ILE A 169 -0.79 -7.57 -7.52
C ILE A 169 0.23 -6.48 -7.83
N LYS A 170 1.02 -6.10 -6.84
CA LYS A 170 2.13 -5.16 -6.96
C LYS A 170 3.43 -5.97 -6.91
N GLY A 171 4.22 -5.97 -7.96
CA GLY A 171 5.53 -6.62 -7.96
C GLY A 171 6.63 -5.58 -8.10
N ASP A 172 7.78 -5.85 -7.49
CA ASP A 172 9.01 -5.11 -7.82
C ASP A 172 9.43 -5.39 -9.28
N GLY A 173 9.94 -4.39 -10.00
CA GLY A 173 10.43 -4.55 -11.36
C GLY A 173 11.59 -5.54 -11.49
N ALA A 174 12.37 -5.73 -10.43
CA ALA A 174 13.44 -6.73 -10.36
C ALA A 174 12.95 -8.12 -9.92
N SER A 175 11.67 -8.26 -9.55
CA SER A 175 11.12 -9.54 -9.11
C SER A 175 11.03 -10.57 -10.25
N ASP A 176 11.29 -11.82 -9.92
CA ASP A 176 11.29 -12.93 -10.88
C ASP A 176 9.87 -13.21 -11.40
N VAL A 177 9.71 -13.15 -12.72
CA VAL A 177 8.44 -13.41 -13.43
C VAL A 177 7.86 -14.78 -13.06
N GLN A 178 8.71 -15.78 -12.80
CA GLN A 178 8.26 -17.12 -12.41
C GLN A 178 7.50 -17.09 -11.07
N THR A 179 7.92 -16.22 -10.15
CA THR A 179 7.26 -16.07 -8.84
C THR A 179 5.87 -15.48 -9.00
N VAL A 180 5.74 -14.45 -9.85
CA VAL A 180 4.44 -13.84 -10.18
C VAL A 180 3.53 -14.86 -10.87
N GLN A 181 4.05 -15.63 -11.83
CA GLN A 181 3.30 -16.70 -12.50
C GLN A 181 2.83 -17.79 -11.52
N LYS A 182 3.67 -18.18 -10.56
CA LYS A 182 3.29 -19.13 -9.51
C LYS A 182 2.13 -18.58 -8.67
N ILE A 183 2.20 -17.32 -8.25
CA ILE A 183 1.14 -16.66 -7.47
C ILE A 183 -0.16 -16.59 -8.26
N ILE A 184 -0.11 -16.20 -9.55
CA ILE A 184 -1.27 -16.18 -10.43
C ILE A 184 -1.86 -17.58 -10.58
N SER A 185 -1.03 -18.61 -10.72
CA SER A 185 -1.49 -20.00 -10.82
C SER A 185 -2.20 -20.46 -9.56
N GLU A 186 -1.68 -20.12 -8.38
CA GLU A 186 -2.33 -20.42 -7.10
C GLU A 186 -3.66 -19.67 -6.95
N LEU A 187 -3.74 -18.42 -7.38
CA LEU A 187 -4.99 -17.64 -7.41
C LEU A 187 -6.03 -18.27 -8.35
N GLN A 188 -5.61 -18.72 -9.54
CA GLN A 188 -6.49 -19.40 -10.48
C GLN A 188 -7.02 -20.73 -9.95
N LYS A 189 -6.18 -21.53 -9.26
CA LYS A 189 -6.61 -22.76 -8.57
C LYS A 189 -7.70 -22.46 -7.53
N ALA A 190 -7.59 -21.33 -6.84
CA ALA A 190 -8.60 -20.82 -5.92
C ALA A 190 -9.81 -20.15 -6.60
N LYS A 191 -9.92 -20.25 -7.94
CA LYS A 191 -10.97 -19.63 -8.78
C LYS A 191 -10.98 -18.09 -8.71
N ILE A 192 -9.82 -17.47 -8.46
CA ILE A 192 -9.64 -16.02 -8.43
C ILE A 192 -9.00 -15.58 -9.75
N ASN A 193 -9.85 -15.27 -10.73
CA ASN A 193 -9.42 -14.99 -12.12
C ASN A 193 -9.41 -13.49 -12.49
N ARG A 194 -9.83 -12.62 -11.56
CA ARG A 194 -9.88 -11.17 -11.79
C ARG A 194 -8.93 -10.49 -10.82
N PHE A 195 -7.87 -9.91 -11.38
CA PHE A 195 -6.89 -9.14 -10.64
C PHE A 195 -6.27 -8.08 -11.55
N ASN A 196 -5.80 -7.00 -10.94
CA ASN A 196 -5.06 -5.94 -11.62
C ASN A 196 -3.59 -6.07 -11.29
N LEU A 197 -2.72 -5.71 -12.23
CA LEU A 197 -1.29 -5.56 -11.97
C LEU A 197 -1.01 -4.08 -11.72
N ILE A 198 -0.31 -3.75 -10.63
CA ILE A 198 0.10 -2.38 -10.34
C ILE A 198 1.43 -2.11 -11.04
N THR A 199 1.42 -1.16 -11.95
CA THR A 199 2.57 -0.71 -12.74
C THR A 199 2.72 0.80 -12.64
N SER A 200 3.94 1.32 -12.78
CA SER A 200 4.16 2.75 -13.01
C SER A 200 3.74 3.13 -14.43
N LEU A 201 3.39 4.40 -14.68
CA LEU A 201 3.01 4.87 -16.01
C LEU A 201 4.26 5.07 -16.87
N GLU A 202 4.33 4.35 -18.00
CA GLU A 202 5.32 4.61 -19.04
C GLU A 202 4.77 5.63 -20.04
N GLY A 203 5.54 6.66 -20.36
CA GLY A 203 5.21 7.53 -21.49
C GLY A 203 5.15 6.69 -22.77
N LYS A 204 4.08 6.83 -23.57
CA LYS A 204 3.95 6.08 -24.83
C LYS A 204 5.25 6.20 -25.65
N PRO A 205 5.76 5.10 -26.23
CA PRO A 205 6.97 5.18 -27.04
C PRO A 205 6.73 6.17 -28.18
N THR A 206 7.44 7.29 -28.16
CA THR A 206 7.49 8.20 -29.30
C THR A 206 8.18 7.44 -30.41
N ALA A 207 7.46 7.12 -31.48
CA ALA A 207 8.06 6.54 -32.68
C ALA A 207 9.28 7.39 -33.04
N ALA A 208 10.46 6.77 -33.05
CA ALA A 208 11.66 7.42 -33.53
C ALA A 208 11.37 7.86 -34.96
N ALA A 209 11.37 9.17 -35.19
CA ALA A 209 11.31 9.73 -36.53
C ALA A 209 12.57 9.27 -37.26
N ASN A 210 12.40 8.32 -38.18
CA ASN A 210 13.41 7.95 -39.17
C ASN A 210 13.62 9.09 -40.17
#